data_AF-A0A4Q4MPL7-F1
#
_entry.id   AF-A0A4Q4MPL7-F1
#
_cell.length_a   1.000
_cell.length_b   1.000
_cell.length_c   1.000
_cell.angle_alpha   90.00
_cell.angle_beta   90.00
_cell.angle_gamma   90.00
#
_symmetry.space_group_name_H-M   'P 1'
#
loop_
_entity.id
_entity.type
_entity.pdbx_description
1 polymer ?
#
loop_
_entity_poly.entity_id
_entity_poly.type
_entity_poly.pdbx_seq_one_letter_code
_entity_poly.pdbx_strand_id
1 'polypeptide(L)'
;MHLKGGNYTTKAFLSFSIPLSAVLALYLGFRQPLLPVLRSYLPRRLDVYLPARLWEATPAVNLDGTLSPGDLLKACEGHQYTTEIISLDPLLIYINNFTSAQEAEELIKLGSPEFAESFISRSRGSTQRVTGRTSQSAPLPMNDPLVLCLLSRARKFMGSMLLPSEPFSIPQLVRYFPSQKYDLHTDFWPEHQITSLEDGKQVYFNRIASFFVFLRDNCTEGYTYFPLVEPSLPNILDGTYNDRIAQGEMNGEAKGIKFKPMRGNAVFWVNLDKDGKGDRRVVHAGLPVDEGEKIGLNIWPRKYFGYVDGGDEDREGMATKEGWSGRWKD
;
A
#
# COMPACT_ATOMS: atom_id res chain seq x y z
N MET A 1 50.22 74.73 9.68
CA MET A 1 50.91 73.57 10.30
C MET A 1 49.87 72.48 10.49
N HIS A 2 49.67 71.57 9.53
CA HIS A 2 50.38 70.30 9.30
C HIS A 2 49.60 69.08 9.85
N LEU A 3 49.12 68.23 8.91
CA LEU A 3 48.99 66.75 8.93
C LEU A 3 47.94 66.13 9.89
N LYS A 4 47.16 65.08 9.60
CA LYS A 4 47.02 64.00 8.59
C LYS A 4 45.55 63.51 8.71
N GLY A 5 44.82 62.95 7.74
CA GLY A 5 45.13 61.96 6.72
C GLY A 5 44.23 60.72 6.97
N GLY A 6 43.26 60.47 6.08
CA GLY A 6 42.36 59.30 6.16
C GLY A 6 41.46 59.18 4.93
N ASN A 7 41.97 58.50 3.89
CA ASN A 7 41.26 58.17 2.66
C ASN A 7 40.29 56.98 2.89
N TYR A 8 39.02 57.13 2.52
CA TYR A 8 38.14 56.00 2.23
C TYR A 8 37.87 55.97 0.72
N THR A 9 38.42 54.95 0.06
CA THR A 9 38.21 54.64 -1.35
C THR A 9 36.89 53.87 -1.53
N THR A 10 36.00 54.41 -2.36
CA THR A 10 34.84 53.72 -2.92
C THR A 10 35.31 52.57 -3.82
N LYS A 11 34.96 51.33 -3.47
CA LYS A 11 35.14 50.17 -4.38
C LYS A 11 33.99 50.14 -5.39
N ALA A 12 34.32 50.34 -6.66
CA ALA A 12 33.41 50.09 -7.78
C ALA A 12 33.16 48.58 -7.92
N PHE A 13 31.89 48.17 -7.95
CA PHE A 13 31.49 46.83 -8.36
C PHE A 13 31.41 46.79 -9.89
N LEU A 14 32.33 46.09 -10.53
CA LEU A 14 32.23 45.70 -11.95
C LEU A 14 31.27 44.52 -12.08
N SER A 15 30.13 44.73 -12.71
CA SER A 15 29.22 43.64 -13.12
C SER A 15 29.74 43.01 -14.41
N PHE A 16 30.20 41.78 -14.35
CA PHE A 16 30.47 40.97 -15.55
C PHE A 16 29.24 40.13 -15.88
N SER A 17 28.54 40.48 -16.96
CA SER A 17 27.49 39.65 -17.53
C SER A 17 28.11 38.68 -18.54
N ILE A 18 28.08 37.39 -18.24
CA ILE A 18 28.50 36.33 -19.17
C ILE A 18 27.28 35.94 -20.02
N PRO A 19 27.34 35.99 -21.35
CA PRO A 19 26.22 35.60 -22.20
C PRO A 19 25.94 34.10 -22.09
N LEU A 20 24.66 33.72 -22.06
CA LEU A 20 24.17 32.35 -21.87
C LEU A 20 24.76 31.34 -22.89
N SER A 21 25.14 31.82 -24.07
CA SER A 21 25.80 31.04 -25.12
C SER A 21 27.22 30.57 -24.75
N ALA A 22 27.95 31.33 -23.93
CA ALA A 22 29.28 30.95 -23.45
C ALA A 22 29.20 29.87 -22.35
N VAL A 23 28.11 29.87 -21.56
CA VAL A 23 27.83 28.84 -20.54
C VAL A 23 27.50 27.50 -21.20
N LEU A 24 26.73 27.52 -22.29
CA LEU A 24 26.36 26.31 -23.03
C LEU A 24 27.56 25.70 -23.78
N ALA A 25 28.47 26.54 -24.30
CA ALA A 25 29.70 26.09 -24.97
C ALA A 25 30.70 25.42 -24.00
N LEU A 26 30.80 25.92 -22.76
CA LEU A 26 31.59 25.28 -21.70
C LEU A 26 30.99 23.93 -21.25
N TYR A 27 29.66 23.79 -21.30
CA TYR A 27 28.96 22.56 -20.94
C TYR A 27 29.10 21.45 -21.99
N LEU A 28 29.18 21.81 -23.28
CA LEU A 28 29.32 20.85 -24.38
C LEU A 28 30.78 20.48 -24.69
N GLY A 29 31.76 21.25 -24.20
CA GLY A 29 33.19 21.09 -24.53
C GLY A 29 34.04 20.27 -23.56
N PHE A 30 33.59 20.00 -22.32
CA PHE A 30 34.40 19.29 -21.32
C PHE A 30 33.85 17.90 -20.98
N ARG A 31 34.43 16.87 -21.61
CA ARG A 31 34.28 15.45 -21.19
C ARG A 31 35.17 15.10 -19.98
N GLN A 32 35.07 15.88 -18.90
CA GLN A 32 35.63 15.55 -17.57
C GLN A 32 34.77 16.24 -16.49
N PRO A 33 34.40 15.55 -15.39
CA PRO A 33 33.44 16.10 -14.43
C PRO A 33 34.15 17.05 -13.46
N LEU A 34 33.89 18.35 -13.58
CA LEU A 34 34.32 19.36 -12.59
C LEU A 34 33.42 19.41 -11.33
N LEU A 35 32.32 18.67 -11.32
CA LEU A 35 31.35 18.68 -10.21
C LEU A 35 31.81 18.10 -8.86
N PRO A 36 32.75 17.13 -8.75
CA PRO A 36 33.18 16.64 -7.44
C PRO A 36 33.89 17.71 -6.61
N VAL A 37 34.59 18.63 -7.27
CA VAL A 37 35.36 19.70 -6.63
C VAL A 37 34.47 20.85 -6.18
N LEU A 38 33.39 21.16 -6.90
CA LEU A 38 32.44 22.20 -6.51
C LEU A 38 31.58 21.81 -5.30
N ARG A 39 31.36 20.50 -5.08
CA ARG A 39 30.55 19.99 -3.95
C ARG A 39 31.20 20.20 -2.59
N SER A 40 32.53 20.26 -2.51
CA SER A 40 33.25 20.49 -1.25
C SER A 40 33.22 21.95 -0.77
N TYR A 41 32.78 22.89 -1.62
CA TYR A 41 32.69 24.32 -1.29
C TYR A 41 31.24 24.82 -1.12
N LEU A 42 30.23 23.97 -1.34
CA LEU A 42 28.82 24.33 -1.21
C LEU A 42 28.32 24.16 0.24
N PRO A 43 27.58 25.13 0.81
CA PRO A 43 26.92 24.99 2.10
C PRO A 43 25.93 23.81 2.09
N ARG A 44 25.99 22.93 3.10
CA ARG A 44 25.13 21.71 3.23
C ARG A 44 23.63 21.94 3.07
N ARG A 45 23.13 23.17 3.24
CA ARG A 45 21.71 23.51 3.06
C ARG A 45 21.26 23.55 1.59
N LEU A 46 22.19 23.58 0.65
CA LEU A 46 21.89 23.60 -0.79
C LEU A 46 21.95 22.22 -1.47
N ASP A 47 22.40 21.18 -0.76
CA ASP A 47 22.42 19.78 -1.26
C ASP A 47 21.00 19.28 -1.62
N VAL A 48 19.95 19.85 -1.00
CA VAL A 48 18.53 19.48 -1.22
C VAL A 48 18.02 19.90 -2.61
N TYR A 49 18.67 20.86 -3.27
CA TYR A 49 18.25 21.37 -4.58
C TYR A 49 19.05 20.77 -5.75
N LEU A 50 20.01 19.88 -5.48
CA LEU A 50 20.76 19.17 -6.52
C LEU A 50 20.04 17.87 -6.89
N PRO A 51 19.80 17.60 -8.20
CA PRO A 51 19.23 16.33 -8.61
C PRO A 51 20.17 15.19 -8.20
N ALA A 52 19.68 14.30 -7.34
CA ALA A 52 20.36 13.04 -7.10
C ALA A 52 20.25 12.21 -8.39
N ARG A 53 21.40 11.93 -9.03
CA ARG A 53 21.60 11.02 -10.18
C ARG A 53 21.40 11.65 -11.57
N LEU A 54 22.49 12.16 -12.14
CA LEU A 54 22.64 12.38 -13.59
C LEU A 54 23.56 11.35 -14.26
N TRP A 55 23.75 10.15 -13.68
CA TRP A 55 24.65 9.16 -14.29
C TRP A 55 24.21 7.69 -14.18
N GLU A 56 22.98 7.38 -13.77
CA GLU A 56 22.54 5.98 -13.87
C GLU A 56 22.26 5.64 -15.33
N ALA A 57 23.02 4.66 -15.84
CA ALA A 57 22.79 4.06 -17.14
C ALA A 57 21.31 3.72 -17.30
N THR A 58 20.71 4.17 -18.40
CA THR A 58 19.34 3.84 -18.76
C THR A 58 19.12 2.33 -18.65
N PRO A 59 18.13 1.84 -17.90
CA PRO A 59 17.86 0.41 -17.84
C PRO A 59 17.62 -0.12 -19.26
N ALA A 60 18.03 -1.36 -19.52
CA ALA A 60 17.79 -2.01 -20.80
C ALA A 60 16.28 -2.22 -20.94
N VAL A 61 15.63 -1.33 -21.68
CA VAL A 61 14.23 -1.46 -22.05
C VAL A 61 14.16 -2.44 -23.22
N ASN A 62 13.33 -3.48 -23.11
CA ASN A 62 13.03 -4.36 -24.25
C ASN A 62 12.46 -3.52 -25.41
N LEU A 63 12.53 -4.03 -26.65
CA LEU A 63 12.05 -3.32 -27.84
C LEU A 63 10.56 -2.90 -27.78
N ASP A 64 9.80 -3.46 -26.84
CA ASP A 64 8.38 -3.17 -26.58
C ASP A 64 8.13 -2.22 -25.39
N GLY A 65 9.17 -1.70 -24.74
CA GLY A 65 9.01 -0.83 -23.56
C GLY A 65 9.00 -1.59 -22.22
N THR A 66 9.09 -2.91 -22.19
CA THR A 66 9.05 -3.72 -20.96
C THR A 66 10.44 -3.88 -20.33
N LEU A 67 10.49 -4.02 -19.00
CA LEU A 67 11.73 -4.34 -18.28
C LEU A 67 12.00 -5.85 -18.35
N SER A 68 13.27 -6.25 -18.37
CA SER A 68 13.63 -7.63 -18.11
C SER A 68 13.20 -8.05 -16.69
N PRO A 69 12.97 -9.34 -16.40
CA PRO A 69 12.60 -9.78 -15.04
C PRO A 69 13.60 -9.33 -13.97
N GLY A 70 14.91 -9.33 -14.27
CA GLY A 70 15.96 -8.88 -13.35
C GLY A 70 15.92 -7.36 -13.11
N ASP A 71 15.69 -6.58 -14.16
CA ASP A 71 15.57 -5.12 -14.03
C ASP A 71 14.28 -4.71 -13.30
N LEU A 72 13.18 -5.42 -13.54
CA LEU A 72 11.92 -5.22 -12.82
C LEU A 72 12.08 -5.48 -11.32
N LEU A 73 12.78 -6.57 -10.95
CA LEU A 73 13.05 -6.87 -9.55
C LEU A 73 13.92 -5.79 -8.89
N LYS A 74 14.97 -5.34 -9.56
CA LYS A 74 15.82 -4.24 -9.08
C LYS A 74 15.05 -2.93 -8.93
N ALA A 75 14.15 -2.64 -9.88
CA ALA A 75 13.25 -1.49 -9.79
C ALA A 75 12.29 -1.62 -8.60
N CYS A 76 11.78 -2.83 -8.35
CA CYS A 76 10.89 -3.11 -7.21
C CYS A 76 11.56 -2.85 -5.86
N GLU A 77 12.82 -3.23 -5.70
CA GLU A 77 13.59 -2.99 -4.47
C GLU A 77 13.79 -1.49 -4.17
N GLY A 78 13.94 -0.68 -5.22
CA GLY A 78 14.12 0.78 -5.14
C GLY A 78 12.83 1.59 -5.18
N HIS A 79 11.67 0.94 -5.37
CA HIS A 79 10.39 1.61 -5.62
C HIS A 79 9.99 2.52 -4.46
N GLN A 80 9.49 3.72 -4.80
CA GLN A 80 9.09 4.75 -3.84
C GLN A 80 7.58 4.96 -3.88
N TYR A 81 7.00 5.19 -2.70
CA TYR A 81 5.59 5.48 -2.50
C TYR A 81 5.43 6.57 -1.45
N THR A 82 4.26 7.21 -1.41
CA THR A 82 3.89 8.16 -0.33
C THR A 82 2.66 7.66 0.40
N THR A 83 2.41 8.21 1.59
CA THR A 83 1.30 7.77 2.45
C THR A 83 0.50 8.95 2.95
N GLU A 84 -0.79 8.74 3.16
CA GLU A 84 -1.72 9.73 3.67
C GLU A 84 -2.60 9.05 4.72
N ILE A 85 -2.60 9.57 5.94
CA ILE A 85 -3.48 9.08 7.00
C ILE A 85 -4.88 9.61 6.73
N ILE A 86 -5.84 8.70 6.58
CA ILE A 86 -7.24 9.04 6.32
C ILE A 86 -8.02 9.06 7.63
N SER A 87 -7.84 8.02 8.44
CA SER A 87 -8.40 7.91 9.79
C SER A 87 -7.32 7.39 10.74
N LEU A 88 -7.27 7.94 11.95
CA LEU A 88 -6.38 7.46 13.02
C LEU A 88 -7.00 6.32 13.83
N ASP A 89 -8.33 6.31 13.98
CA ASP A 89 -9.06 5.29 14.72
C ASP A 89 -10.46 5.05 14.13
N PRO A 90 -10.70 3.90 13.46
CA PRO A 90 -9.71 2.86 13.15
C PRO A 90 -8.65 3.38 12.16
N LEU A 91 -7.43 2.84 12.22
CA LEU A 91 -6.33 3.29 11.37
C LEU A 91 -6.60 2.90 9.91
N LEU A 92 -6.77 3.90 9.04
CA LEU A 92 -6.82 3.77 7.59
C LEU A 92 -5.77 4.69 6.95
N ILE A 93 -4.95 4.13 6.07
CA ILE A 93 -3.90 4.85 5.35
C ILE A 93 -4.09 4.61 3.85
N TYR A 94 -4.09 5.70 3.09
CA TYR A 94 -3.98 5.64 1.64
C TYR A 94 -2.50 5.64 1.25
N ILE A 95 -2.11 4.79 0.31
CA ILE A 95 -0.74 4.64 -0.15
C ILE A 95 -0.70 4.95 -1.65
N ASN A 96 -0.05 6.05 -2.01
CA ASN A 96 0.11 6.43 -3.41
C ASN A 96 1.27 5.68 -4.03
N ASN A 97 1.06 5.13 -5.23
CA ASN A 97 2.08 4.44 -5.99
C ASN A 97 2.74 3.31 -5.18
N PHE A 98 1.96 2.46 -4.51
CA PHE A 98 2.45 1.27 -3.82
C PHE A 98 3.10 0.26 -4.78
N THR A 99 2.60 0.15 -6.01
CA THR A 99 3.26 -0.59 -7.11
C THR A 99 3.46 0.30 -8.33
N SER A 100 4.52 0.03 -9.10
CA SER A 100 4.65 0.64 -10.43
C SER A 100 3.63 0.05 -11.41
N ALA A 101 3.43 0.69 -12.56
CA ALA A 101 2.55 0.17 -13.60
C ALA A 101 3.05 -1.19 -14.13
N GLN A 102 4.37 -1.35 -14.28
CA GLN A 102 5.00 -2.58 -14.76
C GLN A 102 4.87 -3.71 -13.74
N GLU A 103 5.07 -3.43 -12.45
CA GLU A 103 4.83 -4.40 -11.38
C GLU A 103 3.37 -4.86 -11.40
N ALA A 104 2.43 -3.93 -11.52
CA ALA A 104 1.01 -4.26 -11.55
C ALA A 104 0.66 -5.17 -12.74
N GLU A 105 1.19 -4.92 -13.92
CA GLU A 105 0.91 -5.75 -15.10
C GLU A 105 1.51 -7.16 -14.96
N GLU A 106 2.75 -7.26 -14.47
CA GLU A 106 3.40 -8.56 -14.32
C GLU A 106 2.71 -9.41 -13.23
N LEU A 107 2.23 -8.79 -12.14
CA LEU A 107 1.43 -9.48 -11.13
C LEU A 107 0.10 -9.98 -11.69
N ILE A 108 -0.59 -9.18 -12.50
CA ILE A 108 -1.82 -9.60 -13.18
C ILE A 108 -1.53 -10.78 -14.11
N LYS A 109 -0.50 -10.68 -14.94
CA LYS A 109 -0.09 -11.74 -15.87
C LYS A 109 0.25 -13.04 -15.14
N LEU A 110 0.97 -12.95 -14.02
CA LEU A 110 1.36 -14.09 -13.20
C LEU A 110 0.16 -14.87 -12.67
N GLY A 111 -0.88 -14.18 -12.19
CA GLY A 111 -2.09 -14.83 -11.65
C GLY A 111 -3.21 -15.07 -12.66
N SER A 112 -3.12 -14.53 -13.87
CA SER A 112 -4.20 -14.59 -14.87
C SER A 112 -4.68 -16.01 -15.23
N PRO A 113 -3.78 -17.01 -15.39
CA PRO A 113 -4.19 -18.38 -15.66
C PRO A 113 -5.03 -19.03 -14.55
N GLU A 114 -4.90 -18.54 -13.32
CA GLU A 114 -5.51 -19.14 -12.11
C GLU A 114 -6.85 -18.47 -11.72
N PHE A 115 -7.35 -17.53 -12.52
CA PHE A 115 -8.64 -16.89 -12.21
C PHE A 115 -9.79 -17.89 -12.27
N ALA A 116 -10.44 -18.07 -11.13
CA ALA A 116 -11.69 -18.81 -10.99
C ALA A 116 -12.73 -17.99 -10.21
N GLU A 117 -13.99 -18.37 -10.26
CA GLU A 117 -15.06 -17.77 -9.46
C GLU A 117 -14.69 -17.75 -7.97
N SER A 118 -14.93 -16.62 -7.29
CA SER A 118 -14.53 -16.46 -5.88
C SER A 118 -15.47 -17.20 -4.94
N PHE A 119 -14.91 -17.90 -3.94
CA PHE A 119 -15.67 -18.51 -2.85
C PHE A 119 -15.40 -17.78 -1.53
N ILE A 120 -16.40 -17.70 -0.65
CA ILE A 120 -16.22 -17.21 0.73
C ILE A 120 -16.06 -18.42 1.64
N SER A 121 -14.98 -18.46 2.43
CA SER A 121 -14.80 -19.46 3.48
C SER A 121 -15.56 -19.03 4.74
N ARG A 122 -16.65 -19.71 5.08
CA ARG A 122 -17.26 -19.59 6.42
C ARG A 122 -16.50 -20.49 7.39
N SER A 123 -16.42 -20.07 8.66
CA SER A 123 -15.68 -20.68 9.80
C SER A 123 -15.78 -22.21 9.97
N ARG A 124 -16.67 -22.90 9.24
CA ARG A 124 -16.74 -24.37 9.17
C ARG A 124 -16.76 -24.85 7.72
N GLY A 125 -15.57 -24.96 7.11
CA GLY A 125 -15.23 -25.98 6.12
C GLY A 125 -15.99 -26.07 4.78
N SER A 126 -17.01 -25.26 4.50
CA SER A 126 -17.72 -25.31 3.20
C SER A 126 -17.47 -24.04 2.38
N THR A 127 -16.78 -24.19 1.25
CA THR A 127 -16.71 -23.21 0.15
C THR A 127 -18.03 -23.23 -0.62
N GLN A 128 -19.02 -22.45 -0.19
CA GLN A 128 -20.25 -22.25 -0.96
C GLN A 128 -20.12 -21.04 -1.89
N ARG A 129 -20.70 -21.14 -3.09
CA ARG A 129 -20.91 -20.00 -3.98
C ARG A 129 -21.86 -19.04 -3.27
N VAL A 130 -21.40 -17.84 -2.93
CA VAL A 130 -22.19 -16.87 -2.18
C VAL A 130 -22.66 -15.76 -3.11
N THR A 131 -23.94 -15.39 -3.04
CA THR A 131 -24.53 -14.27 -3.79
C THR A 131 -23.83 -12.93 -3.53
N GLY A 132 -23.18 -12.80 -2.37
CA GLY A 132 -22.51 -11.58 -1.94
C GLY A 132 -21.08 -11.38 -2.44
N ARG A 133 -20.48 -12.33 -3.17
CA ARG A 133 -19.19 -12.10 -3.87
C ARG A 133 -19.27 -12.70 -5.26
N THR A 134 -19.32 -11.84 -6.25
CA THR A 134 -19.51 -12.22 -7.66
C THR A 134 -18.26 -12.01 -8.51
N SER A 135 -17.11 -11.75 -7.87
CA SER A 135 -15.81 -11.57 -8.49
C SER A 135 -15.13 -12.89 -8.85
N GLN A 136 -14.06 -12.82 -9.64
CA GLN A 136 -13.09 -13.89 -9.79
C GLN A 136 -11.86 -13.64 -8.91
N SER A 137 -11.16 -14.71 -8.50
CA SER A 137 -9.95 -14.63 -7.69
C SER A 137 -8.88 -15.60 -8.17
N ALA A 138 -7.62 -15.22 -8.00
CA ALA A 138 -6.47 -16.04 -8.30
C ALA A 138 -5.42 -15.88 -7.19
N PRO A 139 -4.84 -16.96 -6.64
CA PRO A 139 -3.69 -16.87 -5.75
C PRO A 139 -2.44 -16.44 -6.53
N LEU A 140 -1.55 -15.68 -5.89
CA LEU A 140 -0.20 -15.45 -6.41
C LEU A 140 0.81 -16.41 -5.75
N PRO A 141 1.77 -16.93 -6.52
CA PRO A 141 2.78 -17.85 -6.00
C PRO A 141 3.73 -17.14 -5.03
N MET A 142 3.82 -17.64 -3.80
CA MET A 142 4.64 -17.06 -2.72
C MET A 142 6.15 -17.13 -2.96
N ASN A 143 6.60 -17.96 -3.89
CA ASN A 143 8.01 -18.13 -4.26
C ASN A 143 8.44 -17.26 -5.45
N ASP A 144 7.52 -16.49 -6.05
CA ASP A 144 7.87 -15.59 -7.14
C ASP A 144 8.67 -14.37 -6.62
N PRO A 145 9.80 -14.00 -7.24
CA PRO A 145 10.65 -12.91 -6.77
C PRO A 145 9.94 -11.55 -6.68
N LEU A 146 9.04 -11.24 -7.62
CA LEU A 146 8.29 -9.98 -7.60
C LEU A 146 7.26 -9.99 -6.47
N VAL A 147 6.57 -11.11 -6.26
CA VAL A 147 5.65 -11.29 -5.12
C VAL A 147 6.40 -11.12 -3.79
N LEU A 148 7.55 -11.76 -3.63
CA LEU A 148 8.40 -11.63 -2.45
C LEU A 148 8.87 -10.18 -2.22
N CYS A 149 9.24 -9.48 -3.29
CA CYS A 149 9.62 -8.08 -3.21
C CYS A 149 8.44 -7.19 -2.73
N LEU A 150 7.22 -7.39 -3.25
CA LEU A 150 6.03 -6.69 -2.77
C LEU A 150 5.72 -6.99 -1.29
N LEU A 151 5.82 -8.26 -0.87
CA LEU A 151 5.60 -8.65 0.52
C LEU A 151 6.66 -8.03 1.45
N SER A 152 7.92 -7.93 1.00
CA SER A 152 8.97 -7.21 1.71
C SER A 152 8.64 -5.72 1.85
N ARG A 153 8.11 -5.09 0.79
CA ARG A 153 7.63 -3.69 0.83
C ARG A 153 6.49 -3.49 1.83
N ALA A 154 5.46 -4.36 1.80
CA ALA A 154 4.36 -4.34 2.77
C ALA A 154 4.86 -4.55 4.20
N ARG A 155 5.79 -5.47 4.41
CA ARG A 155 6.39 -5.72 5.72
C ARG A 155 7.16 -4.52 6.26
N LYS A 156 7.96 -3.86 5.41
CA LYS A 156 8.68 -2.62 5.77
C LYS A 156 7.70 -1.50 6.17
N PHE A 157 6.61 -1.34 5.42
CA PHE A 157 5.55 -0.38 5.75
C PHE A 157 4.97 -0.62 7.14
N MET A 158 4.72 -1.90 7.49
CA MET A 158 4.12 -2.27 8.78
C MET A 158 5.04 -2.10 9.99
N GLY A 159 6.34 -1.86 9.78
CA GLY A 159 7.30 -1.67 10.87
C GLY A 159 7.28 -2.83 11.88
N SER A 160 6.95 -2.52 13.13
CA SER A 160 6.98 -3.48 14.26
C SER A 160 5.68 -4.25 14.49
N MET A 161 4.70 -4.18 13.58
CA MET A 161 3.42 -4.85 13.79
C MET A 161 3.53 -6.39 13.80
N LEU A 162 4.55 -6.95 13.13
CA LEU A 162 4.78 -8.39 12.98
C LEU A 162 6.16 -8.83 13.49
N LEU A 163 6.20 -9.98 14.14
CA LEU A 163 7.45 -10.70 14.44
C LEU A 163 8.04 -11.29 13.15
N PRO A 164 9.38 -11.40 12.99
CA PRO A 164 10.01 -11.95 11.79
C PRO A 164 9.45 -13.31 11.31
N SER A 165 9.00 -14.16 12.25
CA SER A 165 8.40 -15.47 11.99
C SER A 165 6.93 -15.42 11.55
N GLU A 166 6.25 -14.28 11.69
CA GLU A 166 4.85 -14.13 11.32
C GLU A 166 4.69 -13.89 9.81
N PRO A 167 3.93 -14.74 9.10
CA PRO A 167 3.88 -14.74 7.65
C PRO A 167 2.77 -13.84 7.11
N PHE A 168 2.76 -13.67 5.79
CA PHE A 168 1.58 -13.23 5.07
C PHE A 168 0.74 -14.45 4.66
N SER A 169 -0.58 -14.27 4.55
CA SER A 169 -1.42 -15.19 3.77
C SER A 169 -1.00 -15.14 2.30
N ILE A 170 -1.31 -16.19 1.54
CA ILE A 170 -1.15 -16.19 0.08
C ILE A 170 -1.85 -14.94 -0.50
N PRO A 171 -1.11 -14.04 -1.19
CA PRO A 171 -1.70 -12.88 -1.83
C PRO A 171 -2.70 -13.30 -2.89
N GLN A 172 -3.80 -12.56 -3.00
CA GLN A 172 -4.92 -12.93 -3.85
C GLN A 172 -5.29 -11.80 -4.79
N LEU A 173 -5.16 -12.04 -6.10
CA LEU A 173 -5.80 -11.21 -7.10
C LEU A 173 -7.31 -11.36 -7.03
N VAL A 174 -8.00 -10.26 -7.28
CA VAL A 174 -9.46 -10.22 -7.41
C VAL A 174 -9.83 -9.39 -8.63
N ARG A 175 -10.71 -9.95 -9.47
CA ARG A 175 -11.17 -9.34 -10.72
C ARG A 175 -12.67 -9.13 -10.69
N TYR A 176 -13.08 -7.92 -11.09
CA TYR A 176 -14.47 -7.50 -11.19
C TYR A 176 -14.76 -6.97 -12.60
N PHE A 177 -15.78 -7.53 -13.22
CA PHE A 177 -16.43 -7.08 -14.45
C PHE A 177 -17.70 -6.27 -14.13
N PRO A 178 -18.38 -5.67 -15.13
CA PRO A 178 -19.63 -4.93 -14.91
C PRO A 178 -20.63 -5.69 -14.05
N SER A 179 -21.28 -4.96 -13.14
CA SER A 179 -22.21 -5.45 -12.11
C SER A 179 -21.61 -6.36 -11.02
N GLN A 180 -20.35 -6.80 -11.13
CA GLN A 180 -19.73 -7.64 -10.10
C GLN A 180 -19.33 -6.82 -8.88
N LYS A 181 -19.47 -7.42 -7.70
CA LYS A 181 -19.29 -6.76 -6.40
C LYS A 181 -18.80 -7.72 -5.32
N TYR A 182 -18.45 -7.15 -4.17
CA TYR A 182 -18.29 -7.87 -2.93
C TYR A 182 -19.03 -7.12 -1.81
N ASP A 183 -20.08 -7.73 -1.29
CA ASP A 183 -20.88 -7.23 -0.18
C ASP A 183 -20.04 -6.98 1.08
N LEU A 184 -20.64 -6.26 2.03
CA LEU A 184 -19.99 -5.91 3.29
C LEU A 184 -19.44 -7.15 4.01
N HIS A 185 -18.16 -7.09 4.34
CA HIS A 185 -17.43 -8.16 5.01
C HIS A 185 -16.28 -7.61 5.86
N THR A 186 -15.68 -8.50 6.64
CA THR A 186 -14.45 -8.24 7.39
C THR A 186 -13.36 -9.19 6.89
N ASP A 187 -12.11 -8.75 6.96
CA ASP A 187 -10.98 -9.58 6.55
C ASP A 187 -10.44 -10.48 7.65
N PHE A 188 -10.78 -10.19 8.91
CA PHE A 188 -10.50 -11.03 10.07
C PHE A 188 -11.59 -12.08 10.29
N TRP A 189 -11.26 -13.12 11.04
CA TRP A 189 -12.24 -14.06 11.58
C TRP A 189 -12.72 -13.62 12.97
N PRO A 190 -14.01 -13.79 13.31
CA PRO A 190 -14.52 -13.50 14.65
C PRO A 190 -13.79 -14.25 15.77
N GLU A 191 -13.35 -15.48 15.48
CA GLU A 191 -12.50 -16.31 16.34
C GLU A 191 -11.16 -16.53 15.66
N HIS A 192 -10.08 -16.59 16.44
CA HIS A 192 -8.76 -16.92 15.92
C HIS A 192 -8.78 -18.31 15.24
N GLN A 193 -8.09 -18.40 14.11
CA GLN A 193 -7.94 -19.64 13.35
C GLN A 193 -6.73 -20.41 13.88
N ILE A 194 -6.68 -21.72 13.64
CA ILE A 194 -5.53 -22.56 14.03
C ILE A 194 -4.71 -22.90 12.79
N THR A 195 -3.38 -22.83 12.89
CA THR A 195 -2.45 -23.35 11.88
C THR A 195 -1.33 -24.13 12.56
N SER A 196 -0.73 -25.07 11.83
CA SER A 196 0.49 -25.75 12.28
C SER A 196 1.73 -24.99 11.82
N LEU A 197 2.71 -24.90 12.71
CA LEU A 197 4.08 -24.45 12.40
C LEU A 197 4.90 -25.60 11.82
N GLU A 198 6.09 -25.29 11.31
CA GLU A 198 7.03 -26.29 10.76
C GLU A 198 7.48 -27.33 11.81
N ASP A 199 7.55 -26.95 13.08
CA ASP A 199 7.88 -27.85 14.20
C ASP A 199 6.69 -28.71 14.68
N GLY A 200 5.55 -28.63 13.97
CA GLY A 200 4.34 -29.38 14.27
C GLY A 200 3.46 -28.77 15.36
N LYS A 201 3.91 -27.72 16.06
CA LYS A 201 3.07 -27.04 17.06
C LYS A 201 1.93 -26.30 16.39
N GLN A 202 0.78 -26.28 17.04
CA GLN A 202 -0.36 -25.52 16.59
C GLN A 202 -0.36 -24.14 17.25
N VAL A 203 -0.65 -23.11 16.48
CA VAL A 203 -0.78 -21.73 16.96
C VAL A 203 -2.10 -21.13 16.52
N TYR A 204 -2.65 -20.23 17.34
CA TYR A 204 -3.74 -19.40 16.91
C TYR A 204 -3.22 -18.27 16.03
N PHE A 205 -3.99 -17.87 15.02
CA PHE A 205 -3.66 -16.75 14.16
C PHE A 205 -4.90 -15.99 13.70
N ASN A 206 -4.72 -14.73 13.34
CA ASN A 206 -5.71 -13.92 12.63
C ASN A 206 -5.01 -12.91 11.74
N ARG A 207 -5.76 -12.24 10.86
CA ARG A 207 -5.20 -11.21 9.97
C ARG A 207 -5.19 -9.88 10.71
N ILE A 208 -4.00 -9.39 11.08
CA ILE A 208 -3.87 -8.15 11.87
C ILE A 208 -4.20 -6.89 11.06
N ALA A 209 -3.95 -6.92 9.75
CA ALA A 209 -4.19 -5.80 8.87
C ALA A 209 -4.50 -6.31 7.45
N SER A 210 -4.80 -5.39 6.55
CA SER A 210 -5.03 -5.67 5.14
C SER A 210 -4.41 -4.57 4.29
N PHE A 211 -3.92 -4.96 3.11
CA PHE A 211 -3.70 -4.05 2.00
C PHE A 211 -4.62 -4.46 0.84
N PHE A 212 -5.28 -3.48 0.25
CA PHE A 212 -5.95 -3.62 -1.03
C PHE A 212 -5.24 -2.74 -2.06
N VAL A 213 -4.47 -3.36 -2.95
CA VAL A 213 -3.73 -2.66 -4.02
C VAL A 213 -4.56 -2.69 -5.30
N PHE A 214 -4.76 -1.55 -5.95
CA PHE A 214 -5.41 -1.49 -7.25
C PHE A 214 -4.37 -1.74 -8.35
N LEU A 215 -4.48 -2.85 -9.07
CA LEU A 215 -3.54 -3.20 -10.15
C LEU A 215 -4.06 -2.80 -11.54
N ARG A 216 -5.39 -2.72 -11.70
CA ARG A 216 -6.07 -2.24 -12.90
C ARG A 216 -7.31 -1.45 -12.53
N ASP A 217 -7.46 -0.29 -13.15
CA ASP A 217 -8.47 0.74 -12.88
C ASP A 217 -9.19 1.19 -14.17
N ASN A 218 -9.18 0.36 -15.22
CA ASN A 218 -9.89 0.64 -16.47
C ASN A 218 -11.40 0.39 -16.30
N CYS A 219 -12.00 1.08 -15.33
CA CYS A 219 -13.39 0.92 -14.96
C CYS A 219 -14.02 2.22 -14.46
N THR A 220 -15.34 2.28 -14.54
CA THR A 220 -16.15 3.26 -13.80
C THR A 220 -16.73 2.61 -12.54
N GLU A 221 -16.99 3.42 -11.52
CA GLU A 221 -17.39 2.95 -10.19
C GLU A 221 -16.38 1.95 -9.58
N GLY A 222 -16.84 0.85 -8.95
CA GLY A 222 -15.97 -0.16 -8.40
C GLY A 222 -15.22 0.25 -7.13
N TYR A 223 -15.70 1.27 -6.39
CA TYR A 223 -15.01 1.77 -5.20
C TYR A 223 -14.83 0.71 -4.11
N THR A 224 -13.76 0.81 -3.32
CA THR A 224 -13.66 0.11 -2.03
C THR A 224 -14.28 1.00 -0.95
N TYR A 225 -15.32 0.54 -0.28
CA TYR A 225 -16.17 1.35 0.61
C TYR A 225 -16.14 0.87 2.06
N PHE A 226 -15.93 1.80 3.00
CA PHE A 226 -15.95 1.59 4.45
C PHE A 226 -17.08 2.42 5.08
N PRO A 227 -18.27 1.83 5.37
CA PRO A 227 -19.44 2.57 5.87
C PRO A 227 -19.32 3.11 7.29
N LEU A 228 -18.35 2.64 8.08
CA LEU A 228 -18.21 2.98 9.50
C LEU A 228 -16.87 3.67 9.81
N VAL A 229 -16.14 4.12 8.78
CA VAL A 229 -14.89 4.89 8.93
C VAL A 229 -15.12 6.27 8.34
N GLU A 230 -14.83 7.30 9.14
CA GLU A 230 -14.92 8.69 8.72
C GLU A 230 -13.51 9.29 8.55
N PRO A 231 -13.31 10.26 7.65
CA PRO A 231 -12.02 10.91 7.52
C PRO A 231 -11.75 11.78 8.76
N SER A 232 -10.47 11.99 9.08
CA SER A 232 -10.07 12.77 10.26
C SER A 232 -10.54 14.23 10.20
N LEU A 233 -10.80 14.77 9.01
CA LEU A 233 -11.43 16.07 8.80
C LEU A 233 -12.60 15.93 7.81
N PRO A 234 -13.80 16.47 8.07
CA PRO A 234 -14.96 16.33 7.17
C PRO A 234 -14.78 17.00 5.80
N ASN A 235 -14.09 18.14 5.74
CA ASN A 235 -13.94 18.96 4.52
C ASN A 235 -12.85 18.45 3.56
N ILE A 236 -12.18 17.36 3.90
CA ILE A 236 -11.09 16.77 3.09
C ILE A 236 -11.61 16.22 1.75
N LEU A 237 -12.90 15.89 1.67
CA LEU A 237 -13.50 15.22 0.52
C LEU A 237 -13.88 16.18 -0.62
N ASP A 238 -13.65 17.49 -0.47
CA ASP A 238 -13.94 18.52 -1.48
C ASP A 238 -12.73 18.77 -2.41
N GLY A 239 -12.40 17.79 -3.26
CA GLY A 239 -11.39 17.92 -4.32
C GLY A 239 -9.92 17.87 -3.90
N THR A 240 -9.61 17.89 -2.60
CA THR A 240 -8.22 17.85 -2.08
C THR A 240 -7.45 16.58 -2.47
N TYR A 241 -8.18 15.50 -2.78
CA TYR A 241 -7.60 14.17 -3.08
C TYR A 241 -7.70 13.80 -4.57
N ASN A 242 -7.87 14.75 -5.49
CA ASN A 242 -7.98 14.49 -6.94
C ASN A 242 -9.03 13.38 -7.25
N ASP A 243 -10.18 13.44 -6.58
CA ASP A 243 -11.30 12.48 -6.73
C ASP A 243 -10.98 11.00 -6.41
N ARG A 244 -9.81 10.69 -5.82
CA ARG A 244 -9.43 9.32 -5.44
C ARG A 244 -10.13 8.82 -4.17
N ILE A 245 -10.66 9.73 -3.38
CA ILE A 245 -11.42 9.48 -2.14
C ILE A 245 -12.71 10.28 -2.22
N ALA A 246 -13.83 9.65 -1.88
CA ALA A 246 -15.14 10.29 -1.87
C ALA A 246 -15.93 9.88 -0.63
N GLN A 247 -16.94 10.68 -0.30
CA GLN A 247 -17.92 10.35 0.73
C GLN A 247 -18.74 9.13 0.30
N GLY A 248 -18.94 8.19 1.22
CA GLY A 248 -19.87 7.08 1.04
C GLY A 248 -21.31 7.48 1.31
N GLU A 249 -22.21 6.52 1.14
CA GLU A 249 -23.62 6.70 1.48
C GLU A 249 -24.13 5.45 2.20
N MET A 250 -24.94 5.64 3.23
CA MET A 250 -25.69 4.55 3.86
C MET A 250 -27.11 5.05 4.17
N ASN A 251 -28.11 4.37 3.61
CA ASN A 251 -29.53 4.72 3.79
C ASN A 251 -29.89 6.16 3.35
N GLY A 252 -29.28 6.68 2.29
CA GLY A 252 -29.51 8.04 1.81
C GLY A 252 -28.79 9.14 2.58
N GLU A 253 -27.99 8.77 3.60
CA GLU A 253 -27.17 9.71 4.37
C GLU A 253 -25.69 9.60 3.98
N ALA A 254 -25.03 10.76 3.87
CA ALA A 254 -23.59 10.86 3.69
C ALA A 254 -22.87 10.19 4.87
N LYS A 255 -22.25 9.04 4.62
CA LYS A 255 -21.65 8.23 5.68
C LYS A 255 -20.55 7.33 5.16
N GLY A 256 -19.48 7.21 5.94
CA GLY A 256 -18.33 6.41 5.58
C GLY A 256 -17.50 6.99 4.45
N ILE A 257 -16.44 6.28 4.06
CA ILE A 257 -15.50 6.71 3.02
C ILE A 257 -15.34 5.65 1.95
N LYS A 258 -15.20 6.08 0.69
CA LYS A 258 -14.97 5.18 -0.44
C LYS A 258 -13.76 5.62 -1.26
N PHE A 259 -13.00 4.63 -1.74
CA PHE A 259 -11.75 4.81 -2.46
C PHE A 259 -11.92 4.35 -3.91
N LYS A 260 -11.65 5.27 -4.84
CA LYS A 260 -11.71 4.97 -6.27
C LYS A 260 -10.58 4.02 -6.65
N PRO A 261 -10.80 3.06 -7.56
CA PRO A 261 -9.70 2.31 -8.15
C PRO A 261 -8.73 3.26 -8.85
N MET A 262 -7.47 3.23 -8.41
CA MET A 262 -6.38 4.03 -8.99
C MET A 262 -5.15 3.13 -9.12
N ARG A 263 -4.78 2.73 -10.35
CA ARG A 263 -3.71 1.77 -10.59
C ARG A 263 -2.42 2.18 -9.88
N GLY A 264 -1.81 1.22 -9.22
CA GLY A 264 -0.60 1.40 -8.43
C GLY A 264 -0.85 1.82 -6.99
N ASN A 265 -1.99 2.43 -6.68
CA ASN A 265 -2.29 2.87 -5.31
C ASN A 265 -2.83 1.71 -4.46
N ALA A 266 -2.77 1.88 -3.14
CA ALA A 266 -3.32 0.93 -2.19
C ALA A 266 -4.06 1.61 -1.03
N VAL A 267 -4.96 0.87 -0.41
CA VAL A 267 -5.55 1.21 0.88
C VAL A 267 -5.08 0.21 1.92
N PHE A 268 -4.58 0.70 3.05
CA PHE A 268 -4.18 -0.11 4.20
C PHE A 268 -5.10 0.18 5.38
N TRP A 269 -5.46 -0.87 6.12
CA TRP A 269 -6.18 -0.72 7.39
C TRP A 269 -5.82 -1.81 8.40
N VAL A 270 -5.98 -1.48 9.68
CA VAL A 270 -5.79 -2.43 10.78
C VAL A 270 -7.11 -3.15 11.06
N ASN A 271 -7.06 -4.47 11.08
CA ASN A 271 -8.23 -5.34 11.26
C ASN A 271 -8.52 -5.66 12.72
N LEU A 272 -7.50 -5.67 13.58
CA LEU A 272 -7.60 -6.10 14.97
C LEU A 272 -7.29 -4.94 15.92
N ASP A 273 -8.04 -4.85 17.01
CA ASP A 273 -7.74 -3.94 18.10
C ASP A 273 -6.49 -4.38 18.91
N LYS A 274 -6.14 -3.59 19.92
CA LYS A 274 -4.99 -3.85 20.80
C LYS A 274 -5.08 -5.18 21.55
N ASP A 275 -6.28 -5.72 21.74
CA ASP A 275 -6.55 -6.96 22.46
C ASP A 275 -6.61 -8.16 21.48
N GLY A 276 -6.35 -7.94 20.18
CA GLY A 276 -6.36 -8.97 19.15
C GLY A 276 -7.74 -9.30 18.60
N LYS A 277 -8.79 -8.58 19.04
CA LYS A 277 -10.17 -8.80 18.58
C LYS A 277 -10.42 -8.00 17.31
N GLY A 278 -11.24 -8.54 16.41
CA GLY A 278 -11.57 -7.86 15.17
C GLY A 278 -12.36 -6.58 15.36
N ASP A 279 -11.87 -5.48 14.77
CA ASP A 279 -12.53 -4.18 14.78
C ASP A 279 -13.64 -4.13 13.72
N ARG A 280 -14.89 -4.16 14.17
CA ARG A 280 -16.05 -4.16 13.25
C ARG A 280 -16.23 -2.86 12.48
N ARG A 281 -15.58 -1.76 12.89
CA ARG A 281 -15.65 -0.47 12.18
C ARG A 281 -14.97 -0.53 10.81
N VAL A 282 -14.01 -1.44 10.61
CA VAL A 282 -13.34 -1.64 9.30
C VAL A 282 -14.08 -2.64 8.39
N VAL A 283 -15.36 -2.93 8.65
CA VAL A 283 -16.23 -3.59 7.67
C VAL A 283 -16.19 -2.82 6.36
N HIS A 284 -16.08 -3.53 5.24
CA HIS A 284 -15.93 -2.89 3.94
C HIS A 284 -16.54 -3.73 2.81
N ALA A 285 -16.74 -3.09 1.67
CA ALA A 285 -17.30 -3.68 0.46
C ALA A 285 -16.50 -3.27 -0.78
N GLY A 286 -16.53 -4.13 -1.81
CA GLY A 286 -16.24 -3.73 -3.18
C GLY A 286 -17.54 -3.35 -3.86
N LEU A 287 -17.76 -2.06 -4.11
CA LEU A 287 -18.95 -1.59 -4.82
C LEU A 287 -18.98 -2.13 -6.25
N PRO A 288 -20.17 -2.23 -6.87
CA PRO A 288 -20.29 -2.70 -8.25
C PRO A 288 -19.42 -1.88 -9.21
N VAL A 289 -18.74 -2.58 -10.12
CA VAL A 289 -18.17 -1.97 -11.33
C VAL A 289 -19.31 -1.68 -12.30
N ASP A 290 -19.31 -0.52 -12.94
CA ASP A 290 -20.33 -0.18 -13.93
C ASP A 290 -19.83 -0.52 -15.35
N GLU A 291 -18.73 0.08 -15.79
CA GLU A 291 -18.07 -0.24 -17.06
C GLU A 291 -16.65 -0.76 -16.86
N GLY A 292 -16.14 -1.55 -17.81
CA GLY A 292 -14.75 -1.97 -17.86
C GLY A 292 -14.36 -3.09 -16.88
N GLU A 293 -13.15 -3.03 -16.34
CA GLU A 293 -12.59 -4.07 -15.46
C GLU A 293 -11.73 -3.47 -14.35
N LYS A 294 -11.99 -3.90 -13.11
CA LYS A 294 -11.16 -3.65 -11.93
C LYS A 294 -10.39 -4.90 -11.56
N ILE A 295 -9.07 -4.80 -11.38
CA ILE A 295 -8.27 -5.86 -10.76
C ILE A 295 -7.57 -5.29 -9.53
N GLY A 296 -7.78 -5.93 -8.39
CA GLY A 296 -7.11 -5.63 -7.13
C GLY A 296 -6.26 -6.79 -6.64
N LEU A 297 -5.39 -6.52 -5.67
CA LEU A 297 -4.56 -7.48 -4.96
C LEU A 297 -4.75 -7.31 -3.46
N ASN A 298 -5.20 -8.39 -2.82
CA ASN A 298 -5.27 -8.50 -1.37
C ASN A 298 -3.95 -9.03 -0.81
N ILE A 299 -3.40 -8.33 0.19
CA ILE A 299 -2.27 -8.80 1.00
C ILE A 299 -2.70 -8.81 2.46
N TRP A 300 -2.65 -9.98 3.09
CA TRP A 300 -3.12 -10.17 4.47
C TRP A 300 -2.03 -10.71 5.39
N PRO A 301 -1.36 -9.83 6.16
CA PRO A 301 -0.43 -10.24 7.20
C PRO A 301 -1.11 -11.00 8.33
N ARG A 302 -0.54 -12.14 8.73
CA ARG A 302 -1.04 -13.00 9.82
C ARG A 302 -0.25 -12.70 11.09
N LYS A 303 -0.97 -12.51 12.20
CA LYS A 303 -0.40 -12.41 13.54
C LYS A 303 -0.72 -13.68 14.32
N TYR A 304 0.24 -14.18 15.08
CA TYR A 304 0.09 -15.36 15.93
C TYR A 304 -0.31 -14.95 17.35
N PHE A 305 -1.16 -15.77 17.97
CA PHE A 305 -1.79 -15.51 19.27
C PHE A 305 -1.62 -16.73 20.19
N GLY A 306 -0.39 -16.97 20.64
CA GLY A 306 -0.08 -18.11 21.51
C GLY A 306 -0.19 -19.47 20.80
N TYR A 307 0.20 -20.51 21.53
CA TYR A 307 0.10 -21.90 21.10
C TYR A 307 -1.27 -22.47 21.47
N VAL A 308 -1.73 -23.44 20.67
CA VAL A 308 -2.85 -24.30 21.07
C VAL A 308 -2.25 -25.33 22.03
N ASP A 309 -2.42 -25.12 23.33
CA ASP A 309 -1.90 -26.06 24.31
C ASP A 309 -2.59 -27.42 24.16
N GLY A 310 -1.80 -28.48 24.00
CA GLY A 310 -2.26 -29.87 23.92
C GLY A 310 -2.54 -30.49 25.28
N GLY A 311 -3.05 -29.73 26.26
CA GLY A 311 -3.22 -30.16 27.64
C GLY A 311 -4.67 -30.04 28.13
N ASP A 312 -5.22 -31.15 28.61
CA ASP A 312 -6.53 -31.28 29.28
C ASP A 312 -6.61 -30.59 30.66
N GLU A 313 -5.75 -29.61 30.96
CA GLU A 313 -5.69 -28.94 32.27
C GLU A 313 -5.68 -27.42 32.05
N ASP A 314 -6.87 -26.84 31.79
CA ASP A 314 -7.23 -25.45 32.12
C ASP A 314 -8.68 -25.10 31.69
N ARG A 315 -9.57 -26.09 31.59
CA ARG A 315 -11.00 -25.87 31.33
C ARG A 315 -11.77 -25.22 32.50
N GLU A 316 -11.13 -24.97 33.64
CA GLU A 316 -11.78 -24.34 34.81
C GLU A 316 -11.35 -22.87 35.06
N GLY A 317 -10.37 -22.33 34.34
CA GLY A 317 -9.84 -20.97 34.61
C GLY A 317 -10.42 -19.85 33.75
N MET A 318 -10.89 -20.16 32.53
CA MET A 318 -11.35 -19.15 31.56
C MET A 318 -12.84 -19.25 31.23
N ALA A 319 -13.62 -19.92 32.10
CA ALA A 319 -15.06 -20.07 31.99
C ALA A 319 -15.83 -19.13 32.92
N THR A 320 -15.30 -17.96 33.28
CA THR A 320 -16.12 -16.88 33.90
C THR A 320 -15.62 -15.50 33.51
N LYS A 321 -16.04 -15.03 32.33
CA LYS A 321 -16.45 -13.63 32.11
C LYS A 321 -17.15 -13.52 30.75
N GLU A 322 -18.46 -13.73 30.83
CA GLU A 322 -19.48 -13.32 29.87
C GLU A 322 -19.30 -13.81 28.43
N GLY A 323 -19.53 -15.12 28.24
CA GLY A 323 -19.89 -15.68 26.95
C GLY A 323 -21.22 -15.09 26.46
N TRP A 324 -21.14 -14.24 25.45
CA TRP A 324 -22.29 -13.73 24.71
C TRP A 324 -23.05 -14.91 24.09
N SER A 325 -24.28 -15.14 24.58
CA SER A 325 -25.16 -16.19 24.06
C SER A 325 -25.65 -15.79 22.68
N GLY A 326 -25.19 -16.48 21.64
CA GLY A 326 -25.51 -16.23 20.23
C GLY A 326 -26.98 -16.40 19.84
N ARG A 327 -27.84 -15.54 20.36
CA ARG A 327 -29.20 -15.29 19.87
C ARG A 327 -29.35 -13.79 19.63
N TRP A 328 -29.53 -13.44 18.37
CA TRP A 328 -30.00 -12.12 17.96
C TRP A 328 -31.45 -11.97 18.45
N LYS A 329 -31.77 -10.88 19.14
CA LYS A 329 -33.13 -10.36 19.18
C LYS A 329 -33.22 -9.32 18.06
N ASP A 330 -34.32 -9.41 17.35
CA ASP A 330 -34.64 -8.76 16.06
C ASP A 330 -34.44 -7.24 16.02
#